data_AF-A0A3M1KQB1-F1
#
_entry.id   AF-A0A3M1KQB1-F1
#
_cell.length_a   1.000
_cell.length_b   1.000
_cell.length_c   1.000
_cell.angle_alpha   90.00
_cell.angle_beta   90.00
_cell.angle_gamma   90.00
#
_symmetry.space_group_name_H-M   'P 1'
#
loop_
_entity.id
_entity.type
_entity.pdbx_description
1 polymer ?
#
loop_
_entity_poly.entity_id
_entity_poly.type
_entity_poly.pdbx_seq_one_letter_code
_entity_poly.pdbx_strand_id
1 'polypeptide(L)'
;LKAAEMHKHNEIKLVFPCKPGWEYKDYVLREYLCYRLYNLLSPYSYRVKRVDFLLRDSANLKYAQKLSGFIIEDKEELAKRQNAKKTSFDFIDPDTLDPQIYLRVQLFQYLIGNTDWCTTTTHNLEPLLLKSGVIVPVPYDFDFSGMVNAAYATPNSTLPIESVRQRFFLGRYASYEELKPTLDFFREKKAALFEEVAAADYLSRSSRKALRKYMEKFYEVIESPERVEEHLLGKPADLLYAY
;
A
#
# COMPACT_ATOMS: atom_id res chain seq x y z
N LEU A 1 21.63 4.84 -18.25
CA LEU A 1 21.66 3.49 -17.63
C LEU A 1 22.87 2.64 -18.05
N LYS A 2 23.37 2.73 -19.29
CA LYS A 2 24.58 2.00 -19.75
C LYS A 2 25.92 2.44 -19.12
N ALA A 3 26.03 3.70 -18.70
CA ALA A 3 27.28 4.31 -18.25
C ALA A 3 27.60 4.13 -16.75
N ALA A 4 26.72 3.48 -15.98
CA ALA A 4 26.83 3.39 -14.52
C ALA A 4 26.80 1.94 -13.99
N GLU A 5 27.14 0.94 -14.82
CA GLU A 5 27.06 -0.49 -14.46
C GLU A 5 25.70 -0.97 -13.92
N MET A 6 24.62 -0.24 -14.19
CA MET A 6 23.25 -0.59 -13.76
C MET A 6 22.65 -1.79 -14.54
N HIS A 7 23.45 -2.49 -15.34
CA HIS A 7 23.06 -3.63 -16.18
C HIS A 7 22.60 -4.87 -15.40
N LYS A 8 22.77 -4.89 -14.07
CA LYS A 8 22.22 -5.95 -13.21
C LYS A 8 20.79 -5.68 -12.73
N HIS A 9 20.28 -4.46 -12.90
CA HIS A 9 18.92 -4.07 -12.57
C HIS A 9 18.16 -3.79 -13.87
N ASN A 10 17.69 -4.85 -14.53
CA ASN A 10 17.17 -4.76 -15.90
C ASN A 10 15.75 -4.20 -16.00
N GLU A 11 15.02 -4.12 -14.89
CA GLU A 11 13.65 -3.62 -14.86
C GLU A 11 13.52 -2.53 -13.80
N ILE A 12 13.05 -1.36 -14.20
CA ILE A 12 12.75 -0.23 -13.31
C ILE A 12 11.32 0.18 -13.63
N LYS A 13 10.41 -0.01 -12.66
CA LYS A 13 9.03 0.45 -12.80
C LYS A 13 8.93 1.92 -12.42
N LEU A 14 8.62 2.77 -13.39
CA LEU A 14 8.32 4.19 -13.18
C LEU A 14 6.81 4.39 -13.14
N VAL A 15 6.30 4.90 -12.02
CA VAL A 15 4.90 5.29 -11.85
C VAL A 15 4.78 6.79 -12.03
N PHE A 16 3.90 7.23 -12.92
CA PHE A 16 3.70 8.63 -13.25
C PHE A 16 2.28 8.92 -13.74
N PRO A 17 1.84 10.18 -13.73
CA PRO A 17 0.46 10.53 -14.09
C PRO A 17 0.14 10.17 -15.55
N CYS A 18 -0.93 9.41 -15.75
CA CYS A 18 -1.38 9.02 -17.10
C CYS A 18 -2.04 10.19 -17.87
N LYS A 19 -2.52 11.20 -17.14
CA LYS A 19 -3.19 12.38 -17.68
C LYS A 19 -2.54 13.66 -17.15
N PRO A 20 -2.50 14.74 -17.94
CA PRO A 20 -2.09 16.03 -17.44
C PRO A 20 -3.09 16.55 -16.41
N GLY A 21 -2.62 17.37 -15.47
CA GLY A 21 -3.45 17.96 -14.43
C GLY A 21 -2.88 17.75 -13.05
N TRP A 22 -3.16 18.71 -12.16
CA TRP A 22 -2.65 18.67 -10.80
C TRP A 22 -3.20 17.48 -9.99
N GLU A 23 -4.46 17.09 -10.23
CA GLU A 23 -5.14 15.99 -9.54
C GLU A 23 -4.47 14.64 -9.79
N TYR A 24 -4.17 14.31 -11.06
CA TYR A 24 -3.48 13.06 -11.42
C TYR A 24 -2.06 12.98 -10.85
N LYS A 25 -1.38 14.13 -10.77
CA LYS A 25 -0.09 14.23 -10.07
C LYS A 25 -0.25 13.98 -8.57
N ASP A 26 -1.27 14.56 -7.95
CA ASP A 26 -1.55 14.39 -6.52
C ASP A 26 -1.88 12.92 -6.21
N TYR A 27 -2.60 12.19 -7.07
CA TYR A 27 -2.87 10.75 -6.90
C TYR A 27 -1.58 9.92 -6.85
N VAL A 28 -0.70 10.07 -7.85
CA VAL A 28 0.58 9.35 -7.91
C VAL A 28 1.46 9.65 -6.69
N LEU A 29 1.48 10.91 -6.24
CA LEU A 29 2.27 11.31 -5.08
C LEU A 29 1.67 10.82 -3.74
N ARG A 30 0.35 10.65 -3.66
CA ARG A 30 -0.30 9.99 -2.52
C ARG A 30 -0.02 8.50 -2.50
N GLU A 31 -0.03 7.85 -3.66
CA GLU A 31 0.31 6.42 -3.77
C GLU A 31 1.76 6.19 -3.32
N TYR A 32 2.69 7.04 -3.79
CA TYR A 32 4.07 7.07 -3.31
C TYR A 32 4.14 7.17 -1.78
N LEU A 33 3.34 8.05 -1.16
CA LEU A 33 3.29 8.18 0.29
C LEU A 33 2.77 6.88 0.96
N CYS A 34 1.82 6.16 0.38
CA CYS A 34 1.38 4.86 0.91
C CYS A 34 2.55 3.86 0.98
N TYR A 35 3.37 3.75 -0.06
CA TYR A 35 4.59 2.91 -0.01
C TYR A 35 5.54 3.36 1.09
N ARG A 36 5.78 4.67 1.22
CA ARG A 36 6.65 5.24 2.24
C ARG A 36 6.18 4.93 3.66
N LEU A 37 4.86 5.02 3.91
CA LEU A 37 4.26 4.63 5.18
C LEU A 37 4.45 3.13 5.45
N TYR A 38 4.24 2.28 4.44
CA TYR A 38 4.46 0.84 4.60
C TYR A 38 5.91 0.48 4.90
N ASN A 39 6.88 1.21 4.34
CA ASN A 39 8.30 1.02 4.64
C ASN A 39 8.64 1.22 6.13
N LEU A 40 7.86 2.01 6.87
CA LEU A 40 8.03 2.21 8.31
C LEU A 40 7.47 1.07 9.16
N LEU A 41 6.59 0.25 8.56
CA LEU A 41 5.81 -0.81 9.22
C LEU A 41 6.35 -2.20 8.95
N SER A 42 6.97 -2.42 7.79
CA SER A 42 7.45 -3.74 7.37
C SER A 42 8.79 -3.65 6.63
N PRO A 43 9.78 -4.50 6.98
CA PRO A 43 10.98 -4.66 6.16
C PRO A 43 10.66 -5.31 4.81
N TYR A 44 9.60 -6.14 4.75
CA TYR A 44 9.05 -6.76 3.54
C TYR A 44 8.15 -5.77 2.82
N SER A 45 8.75 -4.76 2.21
CA SER A 45 8.07 -3.69 1.50
C SER A 45 8.90 -3.24 0.33
N TYR A 46 8.27 -2.82 -0.76
CA TYR A 46 8.98 -2.24 -1.91
C TYR A 46 9.66 -0.93 -1.52
N ARG A 47 10.92 -0.78 -1.88
CA ARG A 47 11.57 0.54 -1.80
C ARG A 47 11.04 1.43 -2.92
N VAL A 48 10.77 2.69 -2.59
CA VAL A 48 10.31 3.68 -3.57
C VAL A 48 11.19 4.93 -3.54
N LYS A 49 11.34 5.57 -4.69
CA LYS A 49 12.08 6.83 -4.82
C LYS A 49 11.35 7.80 -5.75
N ARG A 50 10.95 8.96 -5.22
CA ARG A 50 10.41 10.05 -6.04
C ARG A 50 11.47 10.55 -7.02
N VAL A 51 11.05 10.79 -8.26
CA VAL A 51 11.89 11.32 -9.34
C VAL A 51 11.13 12.38 -10.14
N ASP A 52 11.86 13.41 -10.55
CA ASP A 52 11.37 14.42 -11.50
C ASP A 52 12.05 14.16 -12.86
N PHE A 53 11.29 14.17 -13.95
CA PHE A 53 11.79 13.81 -15.27
C PHE A 53 11.08 14.58 -16.39
N LEU A 54 11.71 14.56 -17.57
CA LEU A 54 11.18 15.15 -18.80
C LEU A 54 10.72 14.02 -19.73
N LEU A 55 9.42 13.94 -19.98
CA LEU A 55 8.86 13.05 -21.00
C LEU A 55 8.86 13.78 -22.34
N ARG A 56 9.51 13.21 -23.35
CA ARG A 56 9.56 13.75 -24.71
C ARG A 56 8.95 12.77 -25.68
N ASP A 57 8.13 13.28 -26.58
CA ASP A 57 7.65 12.50 -27.72
C ASP A 57 8.81 12.26 -28.69
N SER A 58 9.08 10.99 -29.02
CA SER A 58 10.14 10.61 -29.96
C SER A 58 9.84 11.04 -31.39
N ALA A 59 8.55 11.19 -31.75
CA ALA A 59 8.12 11.69 -33.04
C ALA A 59 8.05 13.23 -33.09
N ASN A 60 7.91 13.89 -31.93
CA ASN A 60 7.83 15.34 -31.82
C ASN A 60 8.68 15.89 -30.67
N LEU A 61 9.98 16.05 -30.93
CA LEU A 61 10.98 16.49 -29.94
C LEU A 61 10.72 17.87 -29.33
N LYS A 62 9.82 18.68 -29.90
CA LYS A 62 9.41 19.99 -29.35
C LYS A 62 8.43 19.86 -28.19
N TYR A 63 7.74 18.72 -28.08
CA TYR A 63 6.79 18.46 -27.00
C TYR A 63 7.50 17.73 -25.86
N ALA A 64 7.83 18.48 -24.82
CA ALA A 64 8.46 17.96 -23.60
C ALA A 64 7.62 18.33 -22.38
N GLN A 65 7.17 17.34 -21.63
CA GLN A 65 6.40 17.53 -20.40
C GLN A 65 7.30 17.27 -19.18
N LYS A 66 7.36 18.23 -18.27
CA LYS A 66 7.97 18.02 -16.93
C LYS A 66 6.97 17.28 -16.06
N LEU A 67 7.34 16.08 -15.64
CA LEU A 67 6.52 15.22 -14.79
C LEU A 67 7.26 14.89 -13.50
N SER A 68 6.47 14.57 -12.48
CA SER A 68 6.95 14.04 -11.20
C SER A 68 6.24 12.71 -10.98
N GLY A 69 7.00 11.72 -10.57
CA GLY A 69 6.52 10.37 -10.30
C GLY A 69 7.46 9.68 -9.32
N PHE A 70 7.41 8.35 -9.29
CA PHE A 70 8.32 7.58 -8.46
C PHE A 70 8.71 6.27 -9.10
N ILE A 71 9.91 5.81 -8.76
CA ILE A 71 10.41 4.50 -9.12
C ILE A 71 10.06 3.54 -7.98
N ILE A 72 9.61 2.35 -8.35
CA ILE A 72 9.40 1.23 -7.43
C ILE A 72 10.54 0.22 -7.66
N GLU A 73 11.08 -0.31 -6.56
CA GLU A 73 11.98 -1.45 -6.56
C GLU A 73 11.38 -2.61 -7.34
N ASP A 74 12.21 -3.25 -8.14
CA ASP A 74 11.82 -4.42 -8.90
C ASP A 74 11.61 -5.63 -7.97
N LYS A 75 10.67 -6.52 -8.30
CA LYS A 75 10.30 -7.64 -7.43
C LYS A 75 11.46 -8.63 -7.24
N GLU A 76 12.32 -8.81 -8.24
CA GLU A 76 13.53 -9.62 -8.14
C GLU A 76 14.52 -9.01 -7.14
N GLU A 77 14.67 -7.68 -7.14
CA GLU A 77 15.52 -6.97 -6.19
C GLU A 77 14.95 -6.98 -4.78
N LEU A 78 13.64 -6.84 -4.64
CA LEU A 78 12.94 -7.06 -3.37
C LEU A 78 13.24 -8.47 -2.83
N ALA A 79 13.00 -9.52 -3.62
CA ALA A 79 13.24 -10.90 -3.20
C ALA A 79 14.70 -11.13 -2.80
N LYS A 80 15.64 -10.64 -3.60
CA LYS A 80 17.08 -10.72 -3.32
C LYS A 80 17.47 -9.99 -2.03
N ARG A 81 16.94 -8.78 -1.81
CA ARG A 81 17.18 -8.00 -0.58
C ARG A 81 16.65 -8.70 0.66
N GLN A 82 15.53 -9.42 0.55
CA GLN A 82 14.96 -10.22 1.64
C GLN A 82 15.60 -11.60 1.76
N ASN A 83 16.60 -11.95 0.94
CA ASN A 83 17.17 -13.29 0.86
C ASN A 83 16.08 -14.36 0.65
N ALA A 84 15.03 -14.00 -0.10
CA ALA A 84 13.84 -14.77 -0.37
C ALA A 84 13.79 -15.21 -1.85
N LYS A 85 12.95 -16.19 -2.14
CA LYS A 85 12.64 -16.60 -3.52
C LYS A 85 11.40 -15.86 -3.99
N LYS A 86 11.47 -15.32 -5.21
CA LYS A 86 10.27 -14.93 -5.97
C LYS A 86 9.48 -16.19 -6.29
N THR A 87 8.18 -16.14 -6.08
CA THR A 87 7.27 -17.25 -6.37
C THR A 87 5.94 -16.67 -6.82
N SER A 88 5.26 -17.35 -7.72
CA SER A 88 3.87 -17.07 -8.06
C SER A 88 3.03 -18.18 -7.48
N PHE A 89 1.97 -17.80 -6.76
CA PHE A 89 0.97 -18.75 -6.28
C PHE A 89 -0.35 -18.40 -6.95
N ASP A 90 -0.99 -19.38 -7.59
CA ASP A 90 -2.35 -19.20 -8.08
C ASP A 90 -3.35 -19.13 -6.92
N PHE A 91 -2.99 -19.77 -5.80
CA PHE A 91 -3.75 -19.77 -4.56
C PHE A 91 -2.85 -19.74 -3.32
N ILE A 92 -3.16 -18.86 -2.36
CA ILE A 92 -2.58 -18.91 -1.01
C ILE A 92 -3.71 -19.10 0.00
N ASP A 93 -3.63 -20.17 0.78
CA ASP A 93 -4.48 -20.33 1.95
C ASP A 93 -4.03 -19.34 3.04
N PRO A 94 -4.85 -18.33 3.42
CA PRO A 94 -4.46 -17.35 4.43
C PRO A 94 -4.11 -17.97 5.79
N ASP A 95 -4.66 -19.14 6.12
CA ASP A 95 -4.40 -19.83 7.38
C ASP A 95 -2.99 -20.45 7.44
N THR A 96 -2.28 -20.52 6.30
CA THR A 96 -0.90 -21.00 6.21
C THR A 96 0.15 -19.88 6.36
N LEU A 97 -0.28 -18.62 6.39
CA LEU A 97 0.61 -17.47 6.53
C LEU A 97 1.04 -17.24 7.98
N ASP A 98 2.17 -16.55 8.16
CA ASP A 98 2.54 -16.06 9.49
C ASP A 98 1.48 -15.03 9.96
N PRO A 99 0.79 -15.30 11.08
CA PRO A 99 -0.37 -14.50 11.48
C PRO A 99 0.02 -13.06 11.82
N GLN A 100 1.20 -12.83 12.41
CA GLN A 100 1.62 -11.48 12.82
C GLN A 100 2.11 -10.65 11.63
N ILE A 101 2.73 -11.26 10.63
CA ILE A 101 3.08 -10.58 9.38
C ILE A 101 1.81 -10.26 8.60
N TYR A 102 0.91 -11.22 8.47
CA TYR A 102 -0.31 -11.03 7.70
C TYR A 102 -1.25 -10.00 8.34
N LEU A 103 -1.39 -10.02 9.68
CA LEU A 103 -2.07 -8.98 10.47
C LEU A 103 -1.57 -7.57 10.15
N ARG A 104 -0.25 -7.39 10.05
CA ARG A 104 0.36 -6.10 9.74
C ARG A 104 -0.01 -5.63 8.33
N VAL A 105 -0.07 -6.54 7.36
CA VAL A 105 -0.53 -6.23 6.00
C VAL A 105 -1.99 -5.78 6.04
N GLN A 106 -2.86 -6.52 6.71
CA GLN A 106 -4.29 -6.22 6.76
C GLN A 106 -4.60 -4.90 7.47
N LEU A 107 -3.98 -4.64 8.63
CA LEU A 107 -4.14 -3.37 9.33
C LEU A 107 -3.53 -2.20 8.56
N PHE A 108 -2.46 -2.42 7.79
CA PHE A 108 -1.95 -1.39 6.89
C PHE A 108 -2.94 -1.09 5.75
N GLN A 109 -3.50 -2.12 5.11
CA GLN A 109 -4.51 -1.92 4.06
C GLN A 109 -5.74 -1.19 4.63
N TYR A 110 -6.15 -1.51 5.86
CA TYR A 110 -7.20 -0.76 6.56
C TYR A 110 -6.81 0.69 6.88
N LEU A 111 -5.57 0.94 7.35
CA LEU A 111 -5.05 2.29 7.59
C LEU A 111 -5.20 3.17 6.35
N ILE A 112 -4.80 2.65 5.18
CA ILE A 112 -4.87 3.40 3.93
C ILE A 112 -6.26 3.36 3.27
N GLY A 113 -7.19 2.55 3.81
CA GLY A 113 -8.53 2.37 3.26
C GLY A 113 -8.52 1.65 1.92
N ASN A 114 -7.67 0.65 1.76
CA ASN A 114 -7.56 -0.17 0.56
C ASN A 114 -8.33 -1.48 0.73
N THR A 115 -9.27 -1.71 -0.17
CA THR A 115 -10.02 -2.98 -0.28
C THR A 115 -9.73 -3.71 -1.60
N ASP A 116 -8.86 -3.15 -2.45
CA ASP A 116 -8.49 -3.76 -3.72
C ASP A 116 -7.23 -4.63 -3.56
N TRP A 117 -7.38 -5.72 -2.80
CA TRP A 117 -6.34 -6.73 -2.63
C TRP A 117 -6.98 -8.04 -2.19
N CYS A 118 -6.34 -9.16 -2.54
CA CYS A 118 -6.84 -10.48 -2.17
C CYS A 118 -5.68 -11.45 -1.95
N THR A 119 -5.60 -12.05 -0.77
CA THR A 119 -4.53 -13.02 -0.46
C THR A 119 -4.68 -14.33 -1.20
N THR A 120 -5.92 -14.82 -1.31
CA THR A 120 -6.18 -16.10 -1.97
C THR A 120 -5.74 -16.08 -3.42
N THR A 121 -6.11 -15.06 -4.20
CA THR A 121 -5.72 -14.92 -5.61
C THR A 121 -4.41 -14.16 -5.82
N THR A 122 -3.75 -13.71 -4.75
CA THR A 122 -2.57 -12.82 -4.78
C THR A 122 -2.79 -11.47 -5.48
N HIS A 123 -4.04 -11.05 -5.67
CA HIS A 123 -4.37 -9.74 -6.25
C HIS A 123 -3.75 -8.61 -5.40
N ASN A 124 -2.95 -7.76 -6.05
CA ASN A 124 -2.18 -6.66 -5.45
C ASN A 124 -1.28 -7.07 -4.25
N LEU A 125 -0.80 -8.31 -4.26
CA LEU A 125 0.16 -8.85 -3.31
C LEU A 125 1.26 -9.62 -4.04
N GLU A 126 2.53 -9.34 -3.74
CA GLU A 126 3.68 -10.13 -4.22
C GLU A 126 4.12 -11.10 -3.13
N PRO A 127 3.94 -12.42 -3.30
CA PRO A 127 4.34 -13.40 -2.31
C PRO A 127 5.87 -13.63 -2.34
N LEU A 128 6.51 -13.54 -1.18
CA LEU A 128 7.91 -13.92 -1.00
C LEU A 128 8.00 -15.22 -0.22
N LEU A 129 8.72 -16.22 -0.75
CA LEU A 129 9.04 -17.44 -0.02
C LEU A 129 10.39 -17.29 0.67
N LEU A 130 10.38 -17.14 1.99
CA LEU A 130 11.60 -17.05 2.80
C LEU A 130 12.32 -18.41 2.83
N LYS A 131 13.62 -18.40 3.13
CA LYS A 131 14.39 -19.65 3.31
C LYS A 131 13.87 -20.54 4.44
N SER A 132 13.16 -19.97 5.41
CA SER A 132 12.49 -20.70 6.49
C SER A 132 11.25 -21.49 6.01
N GLY A 133 10.79 -21.26 4.77
CA GLY A 133 9.54 -21.81 4.26
C GLY A 133 8.32 -20.91 4.51
N VAL A 134 8.48 -19.81 5.24
CA VAL A 134 7.40 -18.83 5.49
C VAL A 134 7.10 -18.05 4.22
N ILE A 135 5.81 -17.94 3.88
CA ILE A 135 5.31 -17.07 2.81
C ILE A 135 4.96 -15.71 3.41
N VAL A 136 5.46 -14.65 2.79
CA VAL A 136 5.18 -13.25 3.18
C VAL A 136 4.47 -12.53 2.04
N PRO A 137 3.21 -12.12 2.19
CA PRO A 137 2.54 -11.29 1.20
C PRO A 137 3.03 -9.84 1.30
N VAL A 138 3.62 -9.32 0.23
CA VAL A 138 4.05 -7.92 0.15
C VAL A 138 3.03 -7.11 -0.63
N PRO A 139 2.28 -6.19 0.00
CA PRO A 139 1.28 -5.40 -0.70
C PRO A 139 1.91 -4.37 -1.64
N TYR A 140 1.27 -4.17 -2.79
CA TYR A 140 1.60 -3.16 -3.78
C TYR A 140 0.31 -2.66 -4.45
N ASP A 141 0.44 -1.71 -5.37
CA ASP A 141 -0.67 -1.06 -6.10
C ASP A 141 -1.71 -0.41 -5.17
N PHE A 142 -1.39 0.80 -4.69
CA PHE A 142 -2.21 1.48 -3.66
C PHE A 142 -3.14 2.55 -4.23
N ASP A 143 -3.29 2.64 -5.54
CA ASP A 143 -4.00 3.73 -6.21
C ASP A 143 -5.52 3.69 -5.98
N PHE A 144 -6.09 2.51 -5.72
CA PHE A 144 -7.49 2.31 -5.32
C PHE A 144 -7.77 2.55 -3.83
N SER A 145 -6.80 3.03 -3.05
CA SER A 145 -6.97 3.28 -1.61
C SER A 145 -7.70 4.60 -1.28
N GLY A 146 -8.36 4.65 -0.13
CA GLY A 146 -8.96 5.87 0.44
C GLY A 146 -7.97 6.98 0.78
N MET A 147 -6.67 6.68 0.95
CA MET A 147 -5.61 7.68 1.05
C MET A 147 -5.36 8.35 -0.30
N VAL A 148 -5.30 7.60 -1.39
CA VAL A 148 -5.14 8.17 -2.74
C VAL A 148 -6.41 8.90 -3.15
N ASN A 149 -7.57 8.27 -2.97
CA ASN A 149 -8.89 8.81 -3.32
C ASN A 149 -8.91 9.31 -4.78
N ALA A 150 -8.43 8.46 -5.69
CA ALA A 150 -8.45 8.77 -7.10
C ALA A 150 -9.91 8.86 -7.59
N ALA A 151 -10.22 9.84 -8.44
CA ALA A 151 -11.57 10.01 -8.97
C ALA A 151 -12.06 8.81 -9.83
N TYR A 152 -11.13 7.98 -10.31
CA TYR A 152 -11.44 6.76 -11.06
C TYR A 152 -11.57 5.52 -10.16
N ALA A 153 -11.17 5.60 -8.88
CA ALA A 153 -11.24 4.48 -7.96
C ALA A 153 -12.67 4.31 -7.46
N THR A 154 -13.23 3.12 -7.68
CA THR A 154 -14.57 2.75 -7.22
C THR A 154 -14.46 1.72 -6.10
N PRO A 155 -15.33 1.77 -5.08
CA PRO A 155 -15.39 0.71 -4.08
C PRO A 155 -15.71 -0.64 -4.73
N ASN A 156 -15.27 -1.73 -4.11
CA ASN A 156 -15.68 -3.07 -4.52
C ASN A 156 -17.20 -3.21 -4.30
N SER A 157 -17.93 -3.56 -5.36
CA SER A 157 -19.40 -3.62 -5.38
C SER A 157 -20.00 -4.69 -4.47
N THR A 158 -19.20 -5.64 -4.01
CA THR A 158 -19.62 -6.68 -3.06
C THR A 158 -19.53 -6.22 -1.60
N LEU A 159 -18.83 -5.11 -1.34
CA LEU A 159 -18.66 -4.57 0.01
C LEU A 159 -19.76 -3.55 0.33
N PRO A 160 -20.18 -3.43 1.60
CA PRO A 160 -21.19 -2.46 2.03
C PRO A 160 -20.57 -1.05 2.21
N ILE A 161 -19.83 -0.57 1.21
CA ILE A 161 -19.22 0.76 1.18
C ILE A 161 -19.57 1.47 -0.13
N GLU A 162 -19.84 2.76 -0.02
CA GLU A 162 -20.25 3.63 -1.14
C GLU A 162 -19.08 4.45 -1.69
N SER A 163 -17.94 4.42 -1.01
CA SER A 163 -16.74 5.18 -1.38
C SER A 163 -15.48 4.48 -0.92
N VAL A 164 -14.41 4.55 -1.72
CA VAL A 164 -13.06 4.13 -1.31
C VAL A 164 -12.54 4.85 -0.07
N ARG A 165 -13.16 5.98 0.33
CA ARG A 165 -12.85 6.66 1.58
C ARG A 165 -13.38 5.93 2.82
N GLN A 166 -14.43 5.13 2.69
CA GLN A 166 -14.96 4.34 3.78
C GLN A 166 -14.06 3.12 3.99
N ARG A 167 -13.49 2.99 5.18
CA ARG A 167 -12.64 1.84 5.50
C ARG A 167 -13.50 0.61 5.72
N PHE A 168 -13.11 -0.49 5.11
CA PHE A 168 -13.67 -1.79 5.37
C PHE A 168 -12.52 -2.76 5.67
N PHE A 169 -12.62 -3.49 6.78
CA PHE A 169 -11.58 -4.42 7.18
C PHE A 169 -11.85 -5.78 6.53
N LEU A 170 -10.96 -6.21 5.64
CA LEU A 170 -11.04 -7.51 4.96
C LEU A 170 -10.35 -8.64 5.74
N GLY A 171 -9.74 -8.33 6.89
CA GLY A 171 -9.10 -9.32 7.75
C GLY A 171 -10.10 -10.19 8.50
N ARG A 172 -9.62 -11.33 9.01
CA ARG A 172 -10.42 -12.33 9.74
C ARG A 172 -9.75 -12.61 11.07
N TYR A 173 -10.38 -12.24 12.18
CA TYR A 173 -9.86 -12.53 13.53
C TYR A 173 -10.96 -12.95 14.48
N ALA A 174 -10.59 -13.84 15.39
CA ALA A 174 -11.49 -14.44 16.35
C ALA A 174 -11.65 -13.58 17.61
N SER A 175 -10.66 -12.73 17.94
CA SER A 175 -10.69 -11.94 19.18
C SER A 175 -9.85 -10.65 19.17
N TYR A 176 -10.12 -9.78 20.14
CA TYR A 176 -9.35 -8.55 20.38
C TYR A 176 -7.91 -8.87 20.81
N GLU A 177 -7.72 -9.95 21.56
CA GLU A 177 -6.45 -10.42 22.10
C GLU A 177 -5.46 -10.77 20.99
N GLU A 178 -5.94 -11.36 19.88
CA GLU A 178 -5.13 -11.66 18.69
C GLU A 178 -4.69 -10.39 17.96
N LEU A 179 -5.56 -9.38 17.88
CA LEU A 179 -5.27 -8.10 17.24
C LEU A 179 -4.33 -7.22 18.07
N LYS A 180 -4.45 -7.29 19.40
CA LYS A 180 -3.83 -6.36 20.34
C LYS A 180 -2.33 -6.12 20.09
N PRO A 181 -1.47 -7.14 19.88
CA PRO A 181 -0.05 -6.91 19.62
C PRO A 181 0.20 -6.06 18.36
N THR A 182 -0.59 -6.29 17.30
CA THR A 182 -0.44 -5.50 16.07
C THR A 182 -1.03 -4.10 16.23
N LEU A 183 -2.14 -3.95 16.95
CA LEU A 183 -2.68 -2.62 17.28
C LEU A 183 -1.66 -1.78 18.07
N ASP A 184 -1.03 -2.39 19.09
CA ASP A 184 0.03 -1.75 19.88
C ASP A 184 1.21 -1.32 19.00
N PHE A 185 1.66 -2.19 18.07
CA PHE A 185 2.69 -1.83 17.09
C PHE A 185 2.31 -0.60 16.26
N PHE A 186 1.07 -0.50 15.77
CA PHE A 186 0.62 0.68 15.01
C PHE A 186 0.50 1.94 15.89
N ARG A 187 0.09 1.79 17.17
CA ARG A 187 0.07 2.89 18.16
C ARG A 187 1.49 3.41 18.41
N GLU A 188 2.47 2.54 18.57
CA GLU A 188 3.89 2.91 18.70
C GLU A 188 4.42 3.63 17.45
N LYS A 189 3.99 3.20 16.26
CA LYS A 189 4.39 3.81 14.98
C LYS A 189 3.66 5.11 14.64
N LYS A 190 2.65 5.51 15.44
CA LYS A 190 1.81 6.70 15.19
C LYS A 190 2.62 7.94 14.90
N ALA A 191 3.53 8.32 15.79
CA ALA A 191 4.32 9.54 15.62
C ALA A 191 5.13 9.53 14.32
N ALA A 192 5.80 8.42 14.00
CA ALA A 192 6.62 8.29 12.79
C ALA A 192 5.78 8.35 11.50
N LEU A 193 4.61 7.71 11.48
CA LEU A 193 3.71 7.73 10.33
C LEU A 193 3.15 9.14 10.08
N PHE A 194 2.75 9.86 11.14
CA PHE A 194 2.27 11.23 11.02
C PHE A 194 3.38 12.20 10.57
N GLU A 195 4.61 11.97 11.02
CA GLU A 195 5.77 12.77 10.58
C GLU A 195 6.08 12.54 9.09
N GLU A 196 6.02 11.30 8.59
CA GLU A 196 6.20 11.03 7.15
C GLU A 196 5.16 11.78 6.30
N VAL A 197 3.91 11.88 6.76
CA VAL A 197 2.88 12.70 6.08
C VAL A 197 3.18 14.19 6.18
N ALA A 198 3.65 14.67 7.32
CA ALA A 198 4.01 16.08 7.51
C ALA A 198 5.18 16.49 6.59
N ALA A 199 6.18 15.62 6.47
CA ALA A 199 7.39 15.79 5.67
C ALA A 199 7.18 15.64 4.16
N ALA A 200 5.99 15.22 3.70
CA ALA A 200 5.65 15.08 2.29
C ALA A 200 5.45 16.43 1.57
N ASP A 201 6.50 17.25 1.50
CA ASP A 201 6.52 18.60 0.91
C ASP A 201 6.15 18.64 -0.59
N TYR A 202 6.32 17.52 -1.28
CA TYR A 202 5.89 17.30 -2.66
C TYR A 202 4.36 17.25 -2.81
N LEU A 203 3.62 17.09 -1.72
CA LEU A 203 2.16 17.24 -1.66
C LEU A 203 1.78 18.65 -1.17
N SER A 204 0.66 19.15 -1.70
CA SER A 204 0.12 20.43 -1.25
C SER A 204 -0.22 20.41 0.25
N ARG A 205 -0.24 21.59 0.87
CA ARG A 205 -0.62 21.71 2.29
C ARG A 205 -2.03 21.20 2.56
N SER A 206 -2.97 21.41 1.63
CA SER A 206 -4.33 20.88 1.73
C SER A 206 -4.38 19.36 1.61
N SER A 207 -3.63 18.77 0.67
CA SER A 207 -3.49 17.30 0.53
C SER A 207 -2.95 16.69 1.82
N ARG A 208 -1.83 17.21 2.36
CA ARG A 208 -1.25 16.73 3.63
C ARG A 208 -2.23 16.85 4.80
N LYS A 209 -2.96 17.96 4.90
CA LYS A 209 -4.00 18.15 5.94
C LYS A 209 -5.13 17.13 5.81
N ALA A 210 -5.57 16.83 4.59
CA ALA A 210 -6.61 15.84 4.34
C ALA A 210 -6.15 14.41 4.66
N LEU A 211 -4.91 14.05 4.30
CA LEU A 211 -4.32 12.74 4.61
C LEU A 211 -4.12 12.57 6.12
N ARG A 212 -3.61 13.60 6.80
CA ARG A 212 -3.50 13.63 8.25
C ARG A 212 -4.84 13.34 8.93
N LYS A 213 -5.89 14.08 8.56
CA LYS A 213 -7.25 13.85 9.09
C LYS A 213 -7.78 12.46 8.79
N TYR A 214 -7.44 11.92 7.63
CA TYR A 214 -7.85 10.57 7.27
C TYR A 214 -7.18 9.53 8.17
N MET A 215 -5.89 9.68 8.46
CA MET A 215 -5.16 8.83 9.40
C MET A 215 -5.63 9.01 10.85
N GLU A 216 -5.97 10.22 11.29
CA GLU A 216 -6.55 10.47 12.61
C GLU A 216 -7.77 9.56 12.85
N LYS A 217 -8.67 9.45 11.88
CA LYS A 217 -9.83 8.54 11.95
C LYS A 217 -9.46 7.05 12.07
N PHE A 218 -8.33 6.60 11.52
CA PHE A 218 -7.86 5.23 11.75
C PHE A 218 -7.42 5.05 13.21
N TYR A 219 -6.66 6.01 13.74
CA TYR A 219 -6.20 5.97 15.12
C TYR A 219 -7.33 6.08 16.13
N GLU A 220 -8.36 6.88 15.83
CA GLU A 220 -9.59 6.92 16.62
C GLU A 220 -10.29 5.55 16.71
N VAL A 221 -10.16 4.67 15.70
CA VAL A 221 -10.67 3.30 15.76
C VAL A 221 -9.75 2.44 16.61
N ILE A 222 -8.46 2.39 16.26
CA ILE A 222 -7.55 1.46 16.93
C ILE A 222 -7.18 1.86 18.35
N GLU A 223 -7.55 3.05 18.84
CA GLU A 223 -7.31 3.50 20.22
C GLU A 223 -8.51 3.25 21.16
N SER A 224 -9.65 2.74 20.65
CA SER A 224 -10.83 2.36 21.45
C SER A 224 -11.11 0.87 21.26
N PRO A 225 -11.10 0.05 22.34
CA PRO A 225 -11.47 -1.36 22.27
C PRO A 225 -12.86 -1.58 21.67
N GLU A 226 -13.83 -0.74 22.01
CA GLU A 226 -15.21 -0.81 21.52
C GLU A 226 -15.27 -0.59 20.00
N ARG A 227 -14.51 0.39 19.49
CA ARG A 227 -14.43 0.66 18.05
C ARG A 227 -13.62 -0.41 17.31
N VAL A 228 -12.59 -0.98 17.93
CA VAL A 228 -11.90 -2.16 17.38
C VAL A 228 -12.90 -3.30 17.21
N GLU A 229 -13.73 -3.57 18.22
CA GLU A 229 -14.75 -4.59 18.14
C GLU A 229 -15.77 -4.32 17.02
N GLU A 230 -16.27 -3.09 16.93
CA GLU A 230 -17.23 -2.68 15.88
C GLU A 230 -16.67 -2.75 14.45
N HIS A 231 -15.42 -2.33 14.26
CA HIS A 231 -14.86 -2.11 12.92
C HIS A 231 -13.97 -3.25 12.43
N LEU A 232 -13.32 -3.98 13.34
CA LEU A 232 -12.29 -4.97 13.02
C LEU A 232 -12.66 -6.39 13.47
N LEU A 233 -13.65 -6.56 14.34
CA LEU A 233 -14.15 -7.87 14.78
C LEU A 233 -15.60 -8.08 14.30
N GLY A 234 -16.03 -9.34 14.22
CA GLY A 234 -17.44 -9.69 14.07
C GLY A 234 -18.11 -9.44 12.71
N LYS A 235 -17.38 -9.11 11.64
CA LYS A 235 -17.96 -9.00 10.29
C LYS A 235 -17.78 -10.31 9.51
N PRO A 236 -18.85 -10.88 8.92
CA PRO A 236 -18.79 -12.18 8.26
C PRO A 236 -17.82 -12.19 7.07
N ALA A 237 -17.08 -13.29 6.98
CA ALA A 237 -15.92 -13.51 6.12
C ALA A 237 -16.27 -14.02 4.71
N ASP A 238 -17.49 -13.85 4.24
CA ASP A 238 -17.93 -14.43 2.95
C ASP A 238 -17.48 -13.59 1.73
N LEU A 239 -16.76 -12.48 1.95
CA LEU A 239 -16.30 -11.56 0.90
C LEU A 239 -14.83 -11.78 0.51
N LEU A 240 -14.12 -12.73 1.17
CA LEU A 240 -12.72 -13.08 0.85
C LEU A 240 -12.54 -13.76 -0.52
N TYR A 241 -13.63 -14.07 -1.22
CA TYR A 241 -13.64 -14.71 -2.54
C TYR A 241 -14.18 -13.79 -3.65
N ALA A 242 -14.36 -12.50 -3.38
CA ALA A 242 -15.02 -11.57 -4.31
C ALA A 242 -14.11 -10.99 -5.41
N TYR A 243 -13.04 -11.71 -5.79
CA TYR A 243 -12.16 -11.39 -6.91
C TYR A 243 -11.87 -12.62 -7.75
#